data_AF-A0A927H4Y8-F1
#
_entry.id   AF-A0A927H4Y8-F1
#
_cell.length_a   1.000
_cell.length_b   1.000
_cell.length_c   1.000
_cell.angle_alpha   90.00
_cell.angle_beta   90.00
_cell.angle_gamma   90.00
#
_symmetry.space_group_name_H-M   'P 1'
#
loop_
_entity.id
_entity.type
_entity.pdbx_description
1 polymer ?
#
loop_
_entity_poly.entity_id
_entity_poly.type
_entity_poly.pdbx_seq_one_letter_code
_entity_poly.pdbx_strand_id
1 'polypeptide(L)' 'MMIIVPAVYILCLGALAFIQTRRLWNGNEKREACIYALSMTVSAIVGALLIADVKVPTFVLPYKIVFESIGKSVLSR' A
#
# COMPACT_ATOMS: atom_id res chain seq x y z
N MET A 1 -4.19 -14.45 18.63
CA MET A 1 -2.96 -13.67 18.34
C MET A 1 -2.97 -12.96 16.98
N MET A 2 -3.88 -13.28 16.05
CA MET A 2 -3.87 -12.76 14.67
C MET A 2 -4.24 -11.27 14.48
N ILE A 3 -4.97 -10.61 15.39
CA ILE A 3 -5.45 -9.23 15.20
C ILE A 3 -4.60 -8.19 15.96
N ILE A 4 -3.85 -8.62 16.98
CA ILE A 4 -3.07 -7.73 17.84
C ILE A 4 -1.93 -7.08 17.05
N VAL A 5 -1.25 -7.86 16.22
CA VAL A 5 -0.13 -7.39 15.39
C VAL A 5 -0.56 -6.32 14.37
N PRO A 6 -1.60 -6.51 13.55
CA PRO A 6 -2.05 -5.47 12.63
C PRO A 6 -2.64 -4.25 13.36
N ALA A 7 -3.30 -4.44 14.52
CA ALA A 7 -3.81 -3.32 15.31
C ALA A 7 -2.69 -2.44 15.87
N VAL A 8 -1.64 -3.04 16.44
CA VAL A 8 -0.45 -2.31 16.93
C VAL A 8 0.29 -1.63 15.78
N TYR A 9 0.42 -2.31 14.65
CA TYR A 9 1.03 -1.73 13.45
C TYR A 9 0.31 -0.47 12.96
N ILE A 10 -1.02 -0.53 12.84
CA ILE A 10 -1.84 0.62 12.42
C ILE A 10 -1.74 1.76 13.43
N LEU A 11 -1.74 1.46 14.74
CA LEU A 11 -1.60 2.48 15.79
C LEU A 11 -0.24 3.19 15.73
N CYS A 12 0.85 2.44 15.61
CA CYS A 12 2.20 3.01 15.50
C CYS A 12 2.36 3.85 14.23
N LEU A 13 1.92 3.34 13.08
CA LEU A 13 1.99 4.08 11.82
C LEU A 13 1.09 5.32 11.82
N GLY A 14 -0.13 5.21 12.36
CA GLY A 14 -1.05 6.33 12.48
C GLY A 14 -0.47 7.46 13.32
N ALA A 15 0.16 7.14 14.46
CA ALA A 15 0.84 8.13 15.29
C ALA A 15 2.00 8.83 14.56
N LEU A 16 2.86 8.08 13.86
CA LEU A 16 3.97 8.65 13.09
C LEU A 16 3.48 9.49 11.91
N ALA A 17 2.47 9.01 11.18
CA ALA A 17 1.85 9.73 10.08
C ALA A 17 1.19 11.02 10.56
N PHE A 18 0.53 11.01 11.71
CA PHE A 18 -0.09 12.19 12.31
C PHE A 18 0.96 13.25 12.71
N ILE A 19 2.06 12.83 13.34
CA ILE A 19 3.15 13.74 13.72
C ILE A 19 3.77 14.39 12.48
N GLN A 20 4.06 13.61 11.43
CA GLN A 20 4.64 14.14 10.18
C GLN A 20 3.67 15.05 9.42
N THR A 21 2.39 14.65 9.31
CA THR A 21 1.35 15.46 8.66
C THR A 21 1.16 16.79 9.38
N ARG A 22 1.15 16.79 10.72
CA ARG A 22 1.06 18.02 11.52
C ARG A 22 2.28 18.91 11.34
N ARG A 23 3.47 18.33 11.20
CA ARG A 23 4.71 19.07 10.92
C ARG A 23 4.66 19.76 9.55
N LEU A 24 4.23 19.06 8.50
CA LEU A 24 4.05 19.65 7.17
C LEU A 24 2.93 20.70 7.15
N TRP A 25 1.84 20.47 7.88
CA TRP A 25 0.72 21.42 7.95
C TRP A 25 1.14 22.76 8.58
N ASN A 26 1.99 22.72 9.62
CA ASN A 26 2.57 23.92 10.23
C ASN A 26 3.53 24.66 9.29
N GLY A 27 4.12 23.97 8.31
CA GLY A 27 4.94 24.56 7.24
C GLY A 27 4.13 25.25 6.13
N ASN A 28 2.79 25.27 6.22
CA ASN A 28 1.86 25.79 5.21
C ASN A 28 1.88 25.00 3.86
N GLU A 29 2.55 23.85 3.82
CA GLU A 29 2.64 22.96 2.65
C GLU A 29 1.47 21.97 2.62
N LYS A 30 0.24 22.50 2.64
CA LYS A 30 -1.01 21.71 2.75
C LYS A 30 -1.17 20.67 1.63
N ARG A 31 -0.64 20.98 0.44
CA ARG A 31 -0.68 20.07 -0.72
C ARG A 31 0.23 18.88 -0.53
N GLU A 32 1.44 19.09 -0.02
CA GLU A 32 2.39 18.02 0.29
C GLU A 32 1.92 17.17 1.47
N ALA A 33 1.35 17.81 2.49
CA ALA A 33 0.71 17.11 3.60
C ALA A 33 -0.40 16.16 3.13
N CYS A 34 -1.20 16.59 2.15
CA CYS A 34 -2.28 15.78 1.56
C CYS A 34 -1.72 14.57 0.78
N ILE A 35 -0.71 14.80 -0.08
CA ILE A 35 -0.06 13.73 -0.84
C ILE A 35 0.60 12.71 0.11
N TYR A 36 1.28 13.20 1.14
CA TYR A 36 1.90 12.39 2.18
C TYR A 36 0.86 11.56 2.93
N ALA A 37 -0.24 12.18 3.40
CA ALA A 37 -1.29 11.46 4.11
C ALA A 37 -1.95 10.37 3.25
N LEU A 38 -2.19 10.65 1.97
CA LEU A 38 -2.75 9.67 1.03
C LEU A 38 -1.81 8.51 0.77
N SER A 39 -0.54 8.78 0.45
CA SER A 39 0.45 7.72 0.20
C SER A 39 0.68 6.86 1.45
N MET A 40 0.72 7.48 2.62
CA MET A 40 0.88 6.77 3.89
C MET A 40 -0.33 5.90 4.22
N THR A 41 -1.54 6.36 3.91
CA THR A 41 -2.77 5.58 4.10
C THR A 41 -2.79 4.35 3.20
N VAL A 42 -2.44 4.50 1.92
CA VAL A 42 -2.36 3.37 0.98
C VAL A 42 -1.30 2.36 1.45
N SER A 43 -0.12 2.83 1.85
CA SER A 43 0.94 1.95 2.36
C SER A 43 0.53 1.24 3.66
N ALA A 44 -0.17 1.92 4.56
CA ALA A 44 -0.65 1.32 5.81
C ALA A 44 -1.69 0.23 5.56
N ILE A 45 -2.62 0.44 4.61
CA ILE A 45 -3.59 -0.57 4.19
C ILE A 45 -2.87 -1.79 3.61
N VAL A 46 -1.94 -1.60 2.66
CA VAL A 46 -1.19 -2.70 2.05
C VAL A 46 -0.39 -3.47 3.09
N GLY A 47 0.32 -2.78 3.99
CA GLY A 47 1.07 -3.42 5.08
C GLY A 47 0.18 -4.19 6.04
N ALA A 48 -1.00 -3.65 6.38
CA ALA A 48 -1.96 -4.35 7.23
C ALA A 48 -2.53 -5.62 6.56
N LEU A 49 -2.82 -5.57 5.25
CA LEU A 49 -3.24 -6.73 4.47
C LEU A 49 -2.16 -7.83 4.43
N LEU A 50 -0.90 -7.46 4.28
CA LEU A 50 0.24 -8.40 4.30
C LEU A 50 0.41 -9.05 5.67
N ILE A 51 0.32 -8.27 6.76
CA ILE A 51 0.43 -8.78 8.13
C ILE A 51 -0.74 -9.69 8.49
N ALA A 52 -1.94 -9.40 7.98
CA ALA A 52 -3.12 -10.21 8.18
C ALA A 52 -3.10 -11.53 7.38
N ASP A 53 -2.02 -11.82 6.63
CA ASP A 53 -1.85 -12.98 5.76
C ASP A 53 -3.07 -13.18 4.84
N VAL A 54 -3.73 -12.08 4.47
CA VAL A 54 -4.82 -12.13 3.49
C VAL A 54 -4.17 -12.61 2.21
N LYS A 55 -4.75 -13.67 1.61
CA LYS A 55 -4.39 -14.11 0.25
C LYS A 55 -4.72 -13.00 -0.73
N VAL A 56 -3.88 -11.98 -0.78
CA VAL A 56 -3.90 -10.96 -1.82
C VAL A 56 -3.63 -11.70 -3.13
N PRO A 57 -4.47 -11.48 -4.16
CA PRO A 57 -4.26 -12.12 -5.45
C PRO A 57 -2.84 -11.78 -5.90
N THR A 58 -2.01 -12.80 -6.05
CA THR A 58 -0.64 -12.65 -6.49
C THR A 58 -0.64 -11.89 -7.80
N PHE A 59 0.16 -10.82 -7.91
CA PHE A 59 0.32 -10.05 -9.15
C PHE A 59 0.72 -10.93 -10.34
N VAL A 60 1.24 -12.14 -10.06
CA VAL A 60 1.50 -13.20 -11.03
C VAL A 60 0.30 -13.53 -11.90
N LEU A 61 -0.93 -13.59 -11.35
CA LEU A 61 -2.11 -13.98 -12.13
C LEU A 61 -2.47 -12.98 -13.24
N PRO A 62 -2.65 -11.68 -12.95
CA PRO A 62 -2.91 -10.69 -13.99
C PRO A 62 -1.71 -10.50 -14.93
N TYR A 63 -0.46 -10.55 -14.41
CA TYR A 63 0.73 -10.49 -15.27
C TYR A 63 0.76 -11.67 -16.24
N LYS A 64 0.48 -12.90 -15.77
CA LYS A 64 0.47 -14.10 -16.60
C LYS A 64 -0.58 -13.96 -17.70
N ILE A 65 -1.78 -13.47 -17.41
CA ILE A 65 -2.83 -13.30 -18.44
C ILE A 65 -2.38 -12.35 -19.56
N VAL A 66 -1.78 -11.21 -19.20
CA VAL A 66 -1.33 -10.21 -20.19
C VAL A 66 -0.13 -10.71 -20.98
N PHE A 67 0.91 -11.20 -20.30
CA PHE A 67 2.15 -11.62 -20.94
C PHE A 67 2.06 -12.97 -21.64
N GLU A 68 1.20 -13.89 -21.19
CA GLU A 68 0.94 -15.15 -21.89
C GLU A 68 0.16 -14.89 -23.18
N SER A 69 -0.79 -13.94 -23.18
CA SER A 69 -1.49 -13.52 -24.40
C SER A 69 -0.54 -12.87 -25.42
N ILE A 70 0.30 -11.94 -24.97
CA ILE A 70 1.31 -11.29 -25.83
C ILE A 70 2.33 -12.32 -26.32
N GLY A 71 2.83 -13.19 -25.43
CA GLY A 71 3.79 -14.24 -25.76
C GLY A 71 3.26 -15.21 -26.80
N LYS A 72 1.99 -15.65 -26.69
CA LYS A 72 1.35 -16.49 -27.72
C LYS A 72 1.18 -15.75 -29.06
N SER A 73 0.89 -14.45 -29.02
CA SER A 73 0.77 -13.64 -30.23
C SER A 73 2.12 -13.47 -30.96
N VAL A 74 3.20 -13.24 -30.20
CA VAL A 74 4.56 -13.06 -30.73
C VAL A 74 5.17 -14.39 -31.19
N LEU A 75 4.92 -15.49 -30.48
CA LEU A 75 5.43 -16.82 -30.79
C LEU A 75 4.59 -17.55 -31.86
N SER A 76 3.45 -16.98 -32.30
CA SER A 76 2.65 -17.50 -33.42
C SER A 76 3.29 -17.16 -34.77
N ARG A 77 4.58 -17.51 -34.92
CA ARG A 77 5.32 -17.55 -36.19
C ARG A 77 6.16 -18.82 -36.25
#